data_AF-A0A352X1Q1-F1
#
_entry.id   AF-A0A352X1Q1-F1
#
_cell.length_a   1.000
_cell.length_b   1.000
_cell.length_c   1.000
_cell.angle_alpha   90.00
_cell.angle_beta   90.00
_cell.angle_gamma   90.00
#
_symmetry.space_group_name_H-M   'P 1'
#
loop_
_entity.id
_entity.type
_entity.pdbx_description
1 polymer ?
#
loop_
_entity_poly.entity_id
_entity_poly.type
_entity_poly.pdbx_seq_one_letter_code
_entity_poly.pdbx_strand_id
1 'polypeptide(L)'
;MEKGIPYMKRTILFLLISSLALLCAVFDSVDNGVAKSISFIGGLLFFLFLLLGYFMFYRFTQFRKQNSDPAETQKGKPGIIVFFSHPQAKTADIVMVVSFIISLVTLIMGQVNGAIHANFLFNLISVLSSAVFIFAVQMHAILNGVNYRYYLSIKSE
;
A
#
# COMPACT_ATOMS: atom_id res chain seq x y z
N MET A 1 24.89 -11.33 -1.47
CA MET A 1 23.66 -10.87 -2.15
C MET A 1 22.51 -10.52 -1.18
N GLU A 2 22.49 -11.04 0.06
CA GLU A 2 21.43 -10.79 1.05
C GLU A 2 21.21 -9.31 1.47
N LYS A 3 22.15 -8.40 1.19
CA LYS A 3 22.05 -6.98 1.57
C LYS A 3 20.84 -6.25 0.96
N GLY A 4 20.25 -6.79 -0.13
CA GLY A 4 19.04 -6.25 -0.77
C GLY A 4 17.74 -6.58 -0.02
N ILE A 5 17.66 -7.76 0.62
CA ILE A 5 16.44 -8.28 1.26
C ILE A 5 15.84 -7.32 2.30
N PRO A 6 16.64 -6.71 3.20
CA PRO A 6 16.12 -5.75 4.18
C PRO A 6 15.39 -4.56 3.56
N TYR A 7 15.83 -4.05 2.40
CA TYR A 7 15.19 -2.90 1.75
C TYR A 7 13.78 -3.24 1.28
N MET A 8 13.57 -4.40 0.67
CA MET A 8 12.25 -4.84 0.22
C MET A 8 11.31 -5.09 1.41
N LYS A 9 11.79 -5.78 2.46
CA LYS A 9 11.00 -6.00 3.69
C LYS A 9 10.59 -4.68 4.36
N ARG A 10 11.53 -3.72 4.48
CA ARG A 10 11.25 -2.39 5.03
C ARG A 10 10.30 -1.57 4.16
N THR A 11 10.39 -1.70 2.84
CA THR A 11 9.44 -1.09 1.89
C THR A 11 8.02 -1.54 2.23
N ILE A 12 7.79 -2.86 2.27
CA ILE A 12 6.46 -3.41 2.55
C ILE A 12 5.97 -2.97 3.94
N LEU A 13 6.84 -3.00 4.94
CA LEU A 13 6.50 -2.59 6.31
C LEU A 13 6.09 -1.11 6.38
N PHE A 14 6.87 -0.20 5.81
CA PHE A 14 6.55 1.22 5.85
C PHE A 14 5.30 1.55 5.05
N LEU A 15 5.08 0.90 3.91
CA LEU A 15 3.85 1.05 3.13
C LEU A 15 2.61 0.50 3.86
N LEU A 16 2.78 -0.58 4.63
CA LEU A 16 1.73 -1.10 5.52
C LEU A 16 1.42 -0.10 6.64
N ILE A 17 2.43 0.42 7.35
CA ILE A 17 2.24 1.39 8.42
C ILE A 17 1.58 2.67 7.88
N SER A 18 2.04 3.14 6.72
CA SER A 18 1.43 4.29 6.03
C SER A 18 -0.05 4.04 5.79
N SER A 19 -0.41 2.91 5.17
CA SER A 19 -1.81 2.59 4.87
C SER A 19 -2.67 2.43 6.13
N LEU A 20 -2.14 1.80 7.19
CA LEU A 20 -2.84 1.65 8.46
C LEU A 20 -3.03 2.98 9.22
N ALA A 21 -2.16 3.96 9.00
CA ALA A 21 -2.31 5.29 9.60
C ALA A 21 -3.60 6.00 9.14
N LEU A 22 -4.19 5.60 8.00
CA LEU A 22 -5.50 6.08 7.59
C LEU A 22 -6.61 5.74 8.57
N LEU A 23 -6.49 4.67 9.36
CA LEU A 23 -7.50 4.30 10.35
C LEU A 23 -7.73 5.41 11.40
N CYS A 24 -6.74 6.29 11.60
CA CYS A 24 -6.91 7.47 12.45
C CYS A 24 -7.96 8.45 11.92
N ALA A 25 -8.28 8.45 10.62
CA ALA A 25 -9.29 9.31 10.02
C ALA A 25 -10.72 8.99 10.53
N VAL A 26 -10.95 7.81 11.13
CA VAL A 26 -12.24 7.47 11.76
C VAL A 26 -12.58 8.45 12.90
N PHE A 27 -11.57 9.06 13.53
CA PHE A 27 -11.75 10.00 14.64
C PHE A 27 -12.07 11.43 14.21
N ASP A 28 -12.06 11.73 12.92
CA ASP A 28 -12.27 13.09 12.41
C ASP A 28 -13.69 13.62 12.69
N SER A 29 -14.68 12.72 12.72
CA SER A 29 -16.08 13.05 13.02
C SER A 29 -16.38 13.19 14.51
N VAL A 30 -15.41 12.95 15.39
CA VAL A 30 -15.61 13.03 16.85
C VAL A 30 -15.23 14.42 17.33
N ASP A 31 -16.18 15.14 17.92
CA ASP A 31 -15.95 16.51 18.42
C ASP A 31 -15.25 16.52 19.79
N ASN A 32 -14.00 16.06 19.79
CA ASN A 32 -13.09 16.05 20.92
C ASN A 32 -11.68 16.46 20.43
N GLY A 33 -11.04 17.40 21.12
CA GLY A 33 -9.69 17.85 20.78
C GLY A 33 -8.65 16.73 20.69
N VAL A 34 -8.77 15.70 21.54
CA VAL A 34 -7.92 14.51 21.49
C VAL A 34 -8.16 13.70 20.21
N ALA A 35 -9.42 13.50 19.82
CA ALA A 35 -9.79 12.74 18.63
C ALA A 35 -9.31 13.43 17.34
N LYS A 36 -9.48 14.75 17.26
CA LYS A 36 -8.93 15.56 16.15
C LYS A 36 -7.40 15.50 16.09
N SER A 37 -6.74 15.50 17.24
CA SER A 37 -5.27 15.35 17.31
C SER A 37 -4.81 14.00 16.79
N ILE A 38 -5.54 12.91 17.11
CA ILE A 38 -5.25 11.57 16.59
C ILE A 38 -5.39 11.52 15.06
N SER A 39 -6.47 12.08 14.50
CA SER A 39 -6.69 12.18 13.05
C SER A 39 -5.52 12.90 12.37
N PHE A 40 -5.12 14.05 12.90
CA PHE A 40 -4.00 14.85 12.37
C PHE A 40 -2.66 14.09 12.43
N ILE A 41 -2.33 13.47 13.56
CA ILE A 41 -1.11 12.66 13.71
C ILE A 41 -1.12 11.49 12.73
N GLY A 42 -2.26 10.84 12.52
CA GLY A 42 -2.42 9.77 11.53
C GLY A 42 -2.09 10.25 10.12
N GLY A 43 -2.56 11.43 9.72
CA GLY A 43 -2.20 12.04 8.43
C GLY A 43 -0.70 12.28 8.28
N LEU A 44 -0.03 12.78 9.32
CA LEU A 44 1.43 12.96 9.31
C LEU A 44 2.17 11.63 9.18
N LEU A 45 1.75 10.61 9.95
CA LEU A 45 2.34 9.26 9.89
C LEU A 45 2.12 8.63 8.51
N PHE A 46 0.95 8.80 7.90
CA PHE A 46 0.66 8.33 6.55
C PHE A 46 1.72 8.83 5.56
N PHE A 47 1.93 10.15 5.46
CA PHE A 47 2.90 10.73 4.52
C PHE A 47 4.35 10.38 4.86
N LEU A 48 4.72 10.43 6.14
CA LEU A 48 6.07 10.10 6.58
C LEU A 48 6.47 8.67 6.18
N PHE A 49 5.63 7.70 6.50
CA PHE A 49 5.91 6.30 6.19
C PHE A 49 5.76 5.98 4.70
N LEU A 50 4.89 6.70 3.98
CA LEU A 50 4.81 6.60 2.52
C LEU A 50 6.14 6.97 1.86
N LEU A 51 6.70 8.12 2.24
CA LEU A 51 7.99 8.60 1.74
C LEU A 51 9.14 7.65 2.11
N LEU A 52 9.17 7.16 3.36
CA LEU A 52 10.16 6.17 3.79
C LEU A 52 10.04 4.86 3.02
N GLY A 53 8.82 4.39 2.75
CA GLY A 53 8.55 3.21 1.95
C GLY A 53 9.10 3.34 0.53
N TYR A 54 8.76 4.42 -0.17
CA TYR A 54 9.28 4.67 -1.51
C TYR A 54 10.78 4.92 -1.55
N PHE A 55 11.36 5.56 -0.52
CA PHE A 55 12.80 5.71 -0.40
C PHE A 55 13.49 4.34 -0.28
N MET A 56 12.99 3.43 0.56
CA MET A 56 13.53 2.07 0.64
C MET A 56 13.35 1.29 -0.66
N PHE A 57 12.22 1.46 -1.36
CA PHE A 57 12.00 0.86 -2.67
C PHE A 57 12.99 1.38 -3.72
N TYR A 58 13.29 2.68 -3.69
CA TYR A 58 14.31 3.30 -4.52
C TYR A 58 15.70 2.73 -4.22
N ARG A 59 16.08 2.59 -2.94
CA ARG A 59 17.34 1.95 -2.53
C ARG A 59 17.44 0.51 -3.03
N PHE A 60 16.35 -0.26 -2.97
CA PHE A 60 16.30 -1.61 -3.54
C PHE A 60 16.46 -1.59 -5.06
N THR A 61 15.82 -0.64 -5.75
CA THR A 61 15.93 -0.47 -7.20
C THR A 61 17.38 -0.20 -7.62
N GLN A 62 18.08 0.67 -6.89
CA GLN A 62 19.49 0.96 -7.13
C GLN A 62 20.38 -0.25 -6.86
N PHE A 63 20.12 -0.96 -5.75
CA PHE A 63 20.83 -2.20 -5.44
C PHE A 63 20.69 -3.22 -6.57
N ARG A 64 19.46 -3.44 -7.07
CA ARG A 64 19.22 -4.32 -8.22
C ARG A 64 20.04 -3.88 -9.42
N LYS A 65 19.91 -2.62 -9.85
CA LYS A 65 20.62 -2.10 -11.04
C LYS A 65 22.13 -2.27 -10.99
N GLN A 66 22.74 -2.27 -9.79
CA GLN A 66 24.18 -2.45 -9.60
C GLN A 66 24.62 -3.92 -9.59
N ASN A 67 23.70 -4.86 -9.30
CA ASN A 67 24.02 -6.26 -9.03
C ASN A 67 23.32 -7.24 -10.00
N SER A 68 22.43 -6.77 -10.88
CA SER A 68 21.79 -7.58 -11.92
C SER A 68 22.50 -7.42 -13.26
N ASP A 69 22.51 -8.47 -14.06
CA ASP A 69 22.99 -8.42 -15.45
C ASP A 69 22.22 -7.32 -16.23
N PRO A 70 22.92 -6.41 -16.94
CA PRO A 70 22.29 -5.40 -17.79
C PRO A 70 21.21 -5.97 -18.73
N ALA A 71 21.40 -7.19 -19.24
CA ALA A 71 20.46 -7.86 -20.12
C ALA A 71 19.15 -8.28 -19.43
N GLU A 72 19.19 -8.64 -18.14
CA GLU A 72 17.99 -8.90 -17.33
C GLU A 72 17.31 -7.61 -16.87
N THR A 73 18.11 -6.56 -16.67
CA THR A 73 17.65 -5.27 -16.18
C THR A 73 16.66 -4.59 -17.14
N GLN A 74 16.76 -4.87 -18.44
CA GLN A 74 15.95 -4.26 -19.51
C GLN A 74 14.69 -5.06 -19.89
N LYS A 75 14.59 -6.35 -19.51
CA LYS A 75 13.49 -7.23 -19.97
C LYS A 75 12.22 -7.14 -19.12
N GLY A 76 12.25 -6.42 -17.99
CA GLY A 76 11.13 -6.38 -17.04
C GLY A 76 10.12 -5.26 -17.32
N LYS A 77 8.84 -5.63 -17.47
CA LYS A 77 7.73 -4.65 -17.47
C LYS A 77 7.55 -4.00 -16.07
N PRO A 78 7.18 -2.71 -16.00
CA PRO A 78 6.83 -2.06 -14.74
C PRO A 78 5.59 -2.71 -14.12
N GLY A 79 5.57 -2.87 -12.80
CA GLY A 79 4.53 -3.65 -12.13
C GLY A 79 3.13 -3.02 -12.16
N ILE A 80 3.02 -1.70 -12.38
CA ILE A 80 1.75 -0.97 -12.44
C ILE A 80 0.82 -1.47 -13.58
N ILE A 81 1.38 -2.03 -14.65
CA ILE A 81 0.61 -2.50 -15.81
C ILE A 81 0.52 -4.02 -15.90
N VAL A 82 1.19 -4.74 -15.00
CA VAL A 82 1.25 -6.19 -15.02
C VAL A 82 0.34 -6.72 -13.93
N PHE A 83 -0.54 -7.65 -14.28
CA PHE A 83 -1.45 -8.31 -13.35
C PHE A 83 -1.12 -9.80 -13.25
N PHE A 84 -1.43 -10.39 -12.11
CA PHE A 84 -1.44 -11.82 -11.85
C PHE A 84 -0.11 -12.53 -12.13
N SER A 85 1.01 -11.83 -11.96
CA SER A 85 2.33 -12.33 -12.38
C SER A 85 2.84 -13.53 -11.59
N HIS A 86 2.42 -13.69 -10.33
CA HIS A 86 2.73 -14.83 -9.45
C HIS A 86 1.69 -14.93 -8.31
N PRO A 87 1.68 -16.00 -7.49
CA PRO A 87 0.62 -16.22 -6.48
C PRO A 87 0.41 -15.03 -5.52
N GLN A 88 1.48 -14.46 -4.96
CA GLN A 88 1.37 -13.30 -4.06
C GLN A 88 0.85 -12.04 -4.76
N ALA A 89 1.22 -11.80 -6.02
CA ALA A 89 0.69 -10.70 -6.82
C ALA A 89 -0.79 -10.90 -7.12
N LYS A 90 -1.20 -12.14 -7.45
CA LYS A 90 -2.62 -12.48 -7.64
C LYS A 90 -3.45 -12.17 -6.39
N THR A 91 -2.93 -12.46 -5.20
CA THR A 91 -3.61 -12.08 -3.95
C THR A 91 -3.76 -10.56 -3.83
N ALA A 92 -2.68 -9.79 -4.07
CA ALA A 92 -2.74 -8.33 -4.01
C ALA A 92 -3.74 -7.74 -5.02
N ASP A 93 -3.76 -8.26 -6.26
CA ASP A 93 -4.65 -7.79 -7.32
C ASP A 93 -6.12 -8.07 -6.98
N ILE A 94 -6.44 -9.25 -6.45
CA ILE A 94 -7.80 -9.58 -6.00
C ILE A 94 -8.21 -8.67 -4.84
N VAL A 95 -7.35 -8.51 -3.84
CA VAL A 95 -7.62 -7.62 -2.69
C VAL A 95 -7.81 -6.18 -3.16
N MET A 96 -7.03 -5.71 -4.12
CA MET A 96 -7.15 -4.37 -4.71
C MET A 96 -8.53 -4.18 -5.35
N VAL A 97 -8.99 -5.13 -6.17
CA VAL A 97 -10.32 -5.03 -6.82
C VAL A 97 -11.45 -5.09 -5.80
N VAL A 98 -11.40 -6.03 -4.85
CA VAL A 98 -12.46 -6.17 -3.84
C VAL A 98 -12.54 -4.94 -2.94
N SER A 99 -11.40 -4.45 -2.45
CA SER A 99 -11.37 -3.25 -1.61
C SER A 99 -11.81 -2.00 -2.37
N PHE A 100 -11.43 -1.86 -3.65
CA PHE A 100 -11.92 -0.77 -4.51
C PHE A 100 -13.45 -0.76 -4.61
N ILE A 101 -14.06 -1.92 -4.84
CA ILE A 101 -15.53 -2.03 -4.94
C ILE A 101 -16.18 -1.62 -3.61
N ILE A 102 -15.65 -2.09 -2.47
CA ILE A 102 -16.18 -1.74 -1.14
C ILE A 102 -16.03 -0.23 -0.87
N SER A 103 -14.86 0.35 -1.17
CA SER A 103 -14.62 1.79 -1.01
C SER A 103 -15.55 2.61 -1.89
N LEU A 104 -15.78 2.19 -3.14
CA LEU A 104 -16.71 2.85 -4.05
C LEU A 104 -18.17 2.78 -3.55
N VAL A 105 -18.61 1.62 -3.08
CA VAL A 105 -19.96 1.44 -2.54
C VAL A 105 -20.16 2.30 -1.29
N THR A 106 -19.20 2.31 -0.37
CA THR A 106 -19.30 3.13 0.86
C THR A 106 -19.27 4.63 0.55
N LEU A 107 -18.49 5.06 -0.44
CA LEU A 107 -18.50 6.45 -0.91
C LEU A 107 -19.87 6.85 -1.47
N ILE A 108 -20.44 6.05 -2.37
CA ILE A 108 -21.74 6.34 -3.00
C ILE A 108 -22.85 6.35 -1.95
N MET A 109 -22.91 5.34 -1.07
CA MET A 109 -23.94 5.25 -0.03
C MET A 109 -23.86 6.42 0.96
N GLY A 110 -22.65 6.85 1.31
CA GLY A 110 -22.44 7.99 2.18
C GLY A 110 -22.89 9.32 1.57
N GLN A 111 -22.74 9.50 0.25
CA GLN A 111 -23.27 10.67 -0.47
C GLN A 111 -24.79 10.65 -0.61
N VAL A 112 -25.38 9.48 -0.87
CA VAL A 112 -26.83 9.32 -1.06
C VAL A 112 -27.59 9.50 0.26
N ASN A 113 -26.99 9.08 1.38
CA ASN A 113 -27.63 9.14 2.68
C ASN A 113 -26.65 9.70 3.72
N GLY A 114 -26.55 11.03 3.78
CA GLY A 114 -25.58 11.74 4.63
C GLY A 114 -25.65 11.38 6.13
N ALA A 115 -26.79 10.85 6.60
CA ALA A 115 -26.92 10.35 7.97
C ALA A 115 -26.16 9.03 8.22
N ILE A 116 -25.87 8.24 7.17
CA ILE A 116 -25.11 6.99 7.27
C ILE A 116 -23.63 7.27 7.58
N HIS A 117 -23.07 8.41 7.15
CA HIS A 117 -21.70 8.78 7.50
C HIS A 117 -21.51 9.06 9.00
N ALA A 118 -22.57 9.42 9.72
CA ALA A 118 -22.54 9.57 11.17
C ALA A 118 -22.50 8.22 11.90
N ASN A 119 -22.78 7.10 11.20
CA ASN A 119 -22.65 5.77 11.78
C ASN A 119 -21.17 5.37 11.87
N PHE A 120 -20.67 5.22 13.09
CA PHE A 120 -19.28 4.85 13.37
C PHE A 120 -18.85 3.57 12.64
N LEU A 121 -19.70 2.54 12.58
CA LEU A 121 -19.39 1.29 11.90
C LEU A 121 -19.21 1.49 10.40
N PHE A 122 -20.07 2.31 9.80
CA PHE A 122 -19.98 2.62 8.37
C PHE A 122 -18.70 3.42 8.05
N ASN A 123 -18.39 4.43 8.86
CA ASN A 123 -17.15 5.20 8.72
C ASN A 123 -15.92 4.30 8.86
N LEU A 124 -15.90 3.41 9.85
CA LEU A 124 -14.83 2.44 10.05
C LEU A 124 -14.65 1.52 8.83
N ILE A 125 -15.74 0.99 8.24
CA ILE A 125 -15.66 0.15 7.03
C ILE A 125 -15.12 0.95 5.84
N SER A 126 -15.55 2.20 5.67
CA SER A 126 -15.09 3.07 4.58
C SER A 126 -13.60 3.36 4.69
N VAL A 127 -13.12 3.73 5.87
CA VAL A 127 -11.69 4.01 6.12
C VAL A 127 -10.85 2.73 6.03
N LEU A 128 -11.32 1.62 6.59
CA LEU A 128 -10.63 0.33 6.51
C LEU A 128 -10.50 -0.16 5.07
N SER A 129 -11.59 -0.11 4.29
CA SER A 129 -11.54 -0.49 2.87
C SER A 129 -10.58 0.39 2.08
N SER A 130 -10.54 1.70 2.36
CA SER A 130 -9.59 2.64 1.74
C SER A 130 -8.15 2.34 2.11
N ALA A 131 -7.86 2.03 3.39
CA ALA A 131 -6.54 1.63 3.86
C ALA A 131 -6.06 0.34 3.16
N VAL A 132 -6.94 -0.67 3.09
CA VAL A 132 -6.66 -1.93 2.38
C VAL A 132 -6.44 -1.68 0.89
N PHE A 133 -7.25 -0.83 0.27
CA PHE A 133 -7.13 -0.50 -1.15
C PHE A 133 -5.78 0.17 -1.47
N ILE A 134 -5.38 1.18 -0.71
CA ILE A 134 -4.09 1.86 -0.93
C ILE A 134 -2.93 0.89 -0.78
N PHE A 135 -2.95 0.06 0.27
CA PHE A 135 -1.92 -0.95 0.47
C PHE A 135 -1.90 -1.96 -0.69
N ALA A 136 -3.06 -2.41 -1.14
CA ALA A 136 -3.18 -3.37 -2.24
C ALA A 136 -2.70 -2.79 -3.58
N VAL A 137 -2.98 -1.52 -3.88
CA VAL A 137 -2.43 -0.81 -5.06
C VAL A 137 -0.90 -0.77 -5.01
N GLN A 138 -0.34 -0.45 -3.84
CA GLN A 138 1.11 -0.44 -3.66
C GLN A 138 1.72 -1.83 -3.85
N MET A 139 1.07 -2.87 -3.29
CA MET A 139 1.52 -4.25 -3.45
C MET A 139 1.34 -4.74 -4.89
N HIS A 140 0.27 -4.38 -5.59
CA HIS A 140 0.10 -4.66 -7.02
C HIS A 140 1.29 -4.12 -7.81
N ALA A 141 1.64 -2.86 -7.62
CA ALA A 141 2.75 -2.22 -8.33
C ALA A 141 4.12 -2.83 -7.99
N ILE A 142 4.34 -3.22 -6.73
CA ILE A 142 5.61 -3.80 -6.28
C ILE A 142 5.75 -5.25 -6.73
N LEU A 143 4.78 -6.09 -6.37
CA LEU A 143 4.83 -7.54 -6.56
C LEU A 143 4.84 -7.90 -8.05
N ASN A 144 4.07 -7.21 -8.88
CA ASN A 144 4.09 -7.45 -10.32
C ASN A 144 5.33 -6.89 -11.04
N GLY A 145 6.18 -6.13 -10.34
CA GLY A 145 7.32 -5.43 -10.91
C GLY A 145 8.59 -6.27 -11.03
N VAL A 146 9.53 -5.77 -11.84
CA VAL A 146 10.86 -6.37 -12.03
C VAL A 146 11.67 -6.44 -10.73
N ASN A 147 11.48 -5.48 -9.82
CA ASN A 147 12.16 -5.47 -8.54
C ASN A 147 11.76 -6.68 -7.68
N TYR A 148 10.48 -7.06 -7.67
CA TYR A 148 10.04 -8.20 -6.86
C TYR A 148 10.47 -9.54 -7.46
N ARG A 149 10.50 -9.65 -8.79
CA ARG A 149 11.10 -10.82 -9.47
C ARG A 149 12.57 -11.02 -9.08
N TYR A 150 13.37 -9.94 -9.08
CA TYR A 150 14.75 -9.99 -8.61
C TYR A 150 14.85 -10.31 -7.11
N TYR A 151 13.94 -9.80 -6.29
CA TYR A 151 13.87 -10.17 -4.87
C TYR A 151 13.65 -11.68 -4.67
N LEU A 152 12.80 -12.31 -5.49
CA LEU A 152 12.56 -13.75 -5.42
C LEU A 152 13.80 -14.54 -5.82
N SER A 153 14.53 -14.13 -6.87
CA SER A 153 15.73 -14.85 -7.31
C SER A 153 16.83 -14.86 -6.24
N ILE A 154 17.10 -13.71 -5.60
CA ILE A 154 18.12 -13.62 -4.54
C ILE A 154 17.67 -14.22 -3.19
N LYS A 155 16.39 -14.56 -3.04
CA LYS A 155 15.85 -15.21 -1.84
C LYS A 155 15.87 -16.74 -1.95
N SER A 156 15.85 -17.26 -3.17
CA SER A 156 15.92 -18.69 -3.45
C SER A 156 17.35 -19.25 -3.50
N GLU A 157 18.34 -18.36 -3.58
CA GLU A 157 19.77 -18.67 -3.42
C GLU A 157 20.15 -18.78 -1.93
#